data_AF-A0A1B6G5V2-F1
#
_entry.id   AF-A0A1B6G5V2-F1
#
_cell.length_a   1.000
_cell.length_b   1.000
_cell.length_c   1.000
_cell.angle_alpha   90.00
_cell.angle_beta   90.00
_cell.angle_gamma   90.00
#
_symmetry.space_group_name_H-M   'P 1'
#
loop_
_entity.id
_entity.type
_entity.pdbx_description
1 polymer ?
#
loop_
_entity_poly.entity_id
_entity_poly.type
_entity_poly.pdbx_seq_one_letter_code
_entity_poly.pdbx_strand_id
1 'polypeptide(L)'
;VGLPLSSEYIMAAIVRSLVTGYQFLMEEYADPRVHDLPLMGSPVPIALVILAYHYFVSTLGPRLMKERPPLDMYYPMLIYNFLQIAINGIFVYKALTLVWLPKRYNFVCEPVDYSNSPIALEIAWYTWLYFIVKVLDLFDTVFMVLRKKNNQVTFLHKYHHIGMVIAGWVGTKYVAGGHSVFFGTVNSLVHTIMYCYYQVMLVRPEYKKDIWWKKHITEIQLIQFVVTTMHGCAGLFSTNCGFPKYLLAFFIPQDVFMFFLFLDFYRKTYRSKKSKEQDKQS
;
A
#
# COMPACT_ATOMS: atom_id res chain seq x y z
N VAL A 1 8.53 -39.97 -37.65
CA VAL A 1 9.30 -40.51 -36.50
C VAL A 1 9.68 -39.33 -35.62
N GLY A 2 8.85 -39.01 -34.63
CA GLY A 2 9.15 -37.94 -33.66
C GLY A 2 10.07 -38.50 -32.60
N LEU A 3 11.35 -38.12 -32.64
CA LEU A 3 12.26 -38.38 -31.52
C LEU A 3 11.70 -37.68 -30.27
N PRO A 4 11.61 -38.36 -29.12
CA PRO A 4 11.19 -37.70 -27.88
C PRO A 4 12.25 -36.64 -27.56
N LEU A 5 11.82 -35.37 -27.50
CA LEU A 5 12.65 -34.29 -26.94
C LEU A 5 13.14 -34.76 -25.57
N SER A 6 14.45 -34.84 -25.38
CA SER A 6 15.00 -35.24 -24.09
C SER A 6 14.52 -34.26 -23.02
N SER A 7 14.33 -34.75 -21.80
CA SER A 7 13.90 -33.91 -20.67
C SER A 7 14.79 -32.66 -20.52
N GLU A 8 16.08 -32.78 -20.83
CA GLU A 8 17.03 -31.66 -20.83
C GLU A 8 16.69 -30.57 -21.85
N TYR A 9 16.27 -30.91 -23.08
CA TYR A 9 15.86 -29.92 -24.08
C TYR A 9 14.58 -29.18 -23.65
N ILE A 10 13.62 -29.90 -23.05
CA ILE A 10 12.39 -29.28 -22.53
C ILE A 10 12.73 -28.34 -21.37
N MET A 11 13.57 -28.79 -20.43
CA MET A 11 14.01 -27.96 -19.30
C MET A 11 14.80 -26.73 -19.78
N ALA A 12 15.70 -26.88 -20.75
CA ALA A 12 16.46 -25.77 -21.31
C ALA A 12 15.54 -24.77 -22.04
N ALA A 13 14.52 -25.24 -22.77
CA ALA A 13 13.55 -24.39 -23.42
C ALA A 13 12.71 -23.60 -22.39
N ILE A 14 12.24 -24.26 -21.33
CA ILE A 14 11.50 -23.61 -20.24
C ILE A 14 12.37 -22.53 -19.57
N VAL A 15 13.61 -22.87 -19.21
CA VAL A 15 14.54 -21.91 -18.59
C VAL A 15 14.78 -20.71 -19.51
N ARG A 16 15.01 -20.93 -20.81
CA ARG A 16 15.17 -19.83 -21.77
C ARG A 16 13.92 -18.97 -21.85
N SER A 17 12.73 -19.56 -21.96
CA SER A 17 11.48 -18.81 -21.96
C SER A 17 11.28 -17.97 -20.70
N LEU A 18 11.63 -18.51 -19.53
CA LEU A 18 11.55 -17.79 -18.26
C LEU A 18 12.56 -16.63 -18.21
N VAL A 19 13.80 -16.85 -18.65
CA VAL A 19 14.84 -15.82 -18.68
C VAL A 19 14.47 -14.70 -19.67
N THR A 20 14.04 -15.05 -20.89
CA THR A 20 13.60 -14.06 -21.88
C THR A 20 12.38 -13.28 -21.39
N GLY A 21 11.41 -13.96 -20.79
CA GLY A 21 10.24 -13.29 -20.21
C GLY A 21 10.60 -12.35 -19.06
N TYR A 22 11.54 -12.75 -18.20
CA TYR A 22 12.06 -11.90 -17.14
C TYR A 22 12.78 -10.66 -17.69
N GLN A 23 13.66 -10.84 -18.67
CA GLN A 23 14.37 -9.73 -19.32
C GLN A 23 13.39 -8.75 -19.98
N PHE A 24 12.42 -9.26 -20.72
CA PHE A 24 11.37 -8.44 -21.33
C PHE A 24 10.64 -7.59 -20.29
N LEU A 25 10.19 -8.18 -19.19
CA LEU A 25 9.49 -7.44 -18.13
C LEU A 25 10.39 -6.41 -17.46
N MET A 26 11.66 -6.74 -17.21
CA MET A 26 12.54 -5.93 -16.38
C MET A 26 13.28 -4.83 -17.15
N GLU A 27 13.54 -5.03 -18.44
CA GLU A 27 14.35 -4.16 -19.28
C GLU A 27 13.50 -3.43 -20.35
N GLU A 28 12.59 -4.13 -21.03
CA GLU A 28 11.81 -3.53 -22.13
C GLU A 28 10.48 -2.92 -21.67
N TYR A 29 9.78 -3.59 -20.76
CA TYR A 29 8.45 -3.16 -20.30
C TYR A 29 8.50 -2.20 -19.11
N ALA A 30 9.62 -2.17 -18.39
CA ALA A 30 9.80 -1.34 -17.22
C ALA A 30 9.98 0.13 -17.59
N ASP A 31 9.53 1.02 -16.70
CA ASP A 31 9.81 2.44 -16.81
C ASP A 31 11.31 2.71 -16.56
N PRO A 32 12.07 3.18 -17.56
CA PRO A 32 13.52 3.37 -17.41
C PRO A 32 13.86 4.45 -16.39
N ARG A 33 12.96 5.39 -16.11
CA ARG A 33 13.19 6.54 -15.23
C ARG A 33 13.35 6.15 -13.76
N VAL A 34 12.83 4.97 -13.39
CA VAL A 34 12.89 4.47 -12.01
C VAL A 34 13.93 3.36 -11.83
N HIS A 35 14.61 2.92 -12.90
CA HIS A 35 15.48 1.74 -12.88
C HIS A 35 16.56 1.80 -11.79
N ASP A 36 17.25 2.93 -11.70
CA ASP A 36 18.38 3.13 -10.78
C ASP A 36 17.94 3.55 -9.37
N LEU A 37 16.62 3.73 -9.15
CA LEU A 37 16.11 4.06 -7.84
C LEU A 37 16.23 2.84 -6.90
N PRO A 38 16.47 3.06 -5.60
CA PRO A 38 16.58 1.97 -4.64
C PRO A 38 15.39 1.00 -4.70
N LEU A 39 15.69 -0.30 -4.71
CA LEU A 39 14.74 -1.42 -4.76
C LEU A 39 13.97 -1.61 -6.09
N MET A 40 14.26 -0.83 -7.15
CA MET A 40 13.59 -0.94 -8.46
C MET A 40 14.32 -1.82 -9.49
N GLY A 41 15.58 -2.18 -9.23
CA GLY A 41 16.40 -2.97 -10.15
C GLY A 41 15.89 -4.41 -10.36
N SER A 42 15.28 -5.03 -9.34
CA SER A 42 14.67 -6.37 -9.46
C SER A 42 13.57 -6.59 -8.43
N PRO A 43 12.66 -7.56 -8.64
CA PRO A 43 11.66 -7.91 -7.64
C PRO A 43 12.23 -8.67 -6.44
N VAL A 44 13.45 -9.20 -6.54
CA VAL A 44 14.07 -10.08 -5.54
C VAL A 44 14.23 -9.40 -4.17
N PRO A 45 14.80 -8.18 -4.05
CA PRO A 45 14.88 -7.48 -2.77
C PRO A 45 13.52 -7.33 -2.09
N ILE A 46 12.46 -7.05 -2.85
CA ILE A 46 11.11 -6.88 -2.29
C ILE A 46 10.49 -8.19 -1.86
N ALA A 47 10.70 -9.27 -2.62
CA ALA A 47 10.33 -10.60 -2.18
C ALA A 47 11.02 -10.96 -0.85
N LEU A 48 12.31 -10.67 -0.71
CA LEU A 48 13.06 -10.90 0.52
C LEU A 48 12.53 -10.06 1.70
N VAL A 49 12.23 -8.77 1.46
CA VAL A 49 11.62 -7.90 2.48
C VAL A 49 10.27 -8.45 2.95
N ILE A 50 9.40 -8.84 2.02
CA ILE A 50 8.07 -9.40 2.35
C ILE A 50 8.21 -10.71 3.12
N LEU A 51 9.10 -11.60 2.69
CA LEU A 51 9.34 -12.89 3.36
C LEU A 51 9.91 -12.68 4.77
N ALA A 52 10.90 -11.81 4.92
CA ALA A 52 11.50 -11.47 6.21
C ALA A 52 10.47 -10.84 7.14
N TYR A 53 9.69 -9.89 6.65
CA TYR A 53 8.58 -9.28 7.38
C TYR A 53 7.57 -10.34 7.84
N HIS A 54 7.08 -11.18 6.93
CA HIS A 54 6.07 -12.19 7.24
C HIS A 54 6.57 -13.18 8.28
N TYR A 55 7.81 -13.67 8.12
CA TYR A 55 8.48 -14.55 9.07
C TYR A 55 8.63 -13.89 10.44
N PHE A 56 9.04 -12.62 10.48
CA PHE A 56 9.18 -11.86 11.72
C PHE A 56 7.84 -11.73 12.44
N VAL A 57 6.80 -11.21 11.79
CA VAL A 57 5.52 -10.90 12.45
C VAL A 57 4.71 -12.15 12.81
N SER A 58 4.87 -13.24 12.05
CA SER A 58 4.09 -14.47 12.26
C SER A 58 4.81 -15.49 13.14
N THR A 59 6.14 -15.45 13.25
CA THR A 59 6.91 -16.50 13.92
C THR A 59 8.00 -15.97 14.83
N LEU A 60 9.03 -15.30 14.29
CA LEU A 60 10.22 -14.96 15.06
C LEU A 60 9.91 -13.94 16.18
N GLY A 61 9.26 -12.83 15.84
CA GLY A 61 8.92 -11.77 16.79
C GLY A 61 8.06 -12.27 17.96
N PRO A 62 6.93 -12.96 17.73
CA PRO A 62 6.14 -13.56 18.80
C PRO A 62 6.92 -14.54 19.68
N ARG A 63 7.82 -15.35 19.11
CA ARG A 63 8.69 -16.27 19.87
C ARG A 63 9.68 -15.50 20.75
N LEU A 64 10.35 -14.48 20.21
CA LEU A 64 11.29 -13.64 20.95
C LEU A 64 10.62 -12.87 22.09
N MET A 65 9.36 -12.46 21.90
CA MET A 65 8.59 -11.68 22.88
C MET A 65 7.80 -12.54 23.88
N LYS A 66 7.86 -13.88 23.78
CA LYS A 66 7.08 -14.79 24.63
C LYS A 66 7.36 -14.56 26.11
N GLU A 67 8.63 -14.64 26.50
CA GLU A 67 9.13 -14.51 27.88
C GLU A 67 9.60 -13.08 28.21
N ARG A 68 9.37 -12.10 27.32
CA ARG A 68 9.76 -10.70 27.52
C ARG A 68 8.56 -9.83 27.87
N PRO A 69 8.73 -8.79 28.70
CA PRO A 69 7.72 -7.75 28.84
C PRO A 69 7.56 -6.96 27.52
N PRO A 70 6.41 -6.31 27.28
CA PRO A 70 6.25 -5.39 26.16
C PRO A 70 7.34 -4.32 26.15
N LEU A 71 7.97 -4.09 25.00
CA LEU A 71 8.97 -3.02 24.89
C LEU A 71 8.30 -1.64 24.95
N ASP A 72 8.97 -0.70 25.62
CA ASP A 72 8.59 0.70 25.52
C ASP A 72 9.07 1.26 24.16
N MET A 73 8.10 1.46 23.28
CA MET A 73 8.33 1.96 21.93
C MET A 73 7.88 3.42 21.79
N TYR A 74 7.76 4.17 22.89
CA TYR A 74 7.27 5.55 22.85
C TYR A 74 8.06 6.44 21.87
N TYR A 75 9.38 6.58 22.07
CA TYR A 75 10.21 7.43 21.20
C TYR A 75 10.33 6.91 19.77
N PRO A 76 10.57 5.60 19.51
CA PRO A 76 10.53 5.07 18.15
C PRO A 76 9.22 5.36 17.42
N MET A 77 8.07 5.14 18.07
CA MET A 77 6.76 5.41 17.46
C MET A 77 6.48 6.90 17.30
N LEU A 78 6.95 7.75 18.21
CA LEU A 78 6.82 9.21 18.13
C LEU A 78 7.52 9.73 16.87
N ILE A 79 8.78 9.35 16.67
CA ILE A 79 9.55 9.75 15.48
C ILE A 79 8.92 9.15 14.22
N TYR A 80 8.57 7.87 14.25
CA TYR A 80 7.99 7.17 13.12
C TYR A 80 6.66 7.80 12.68
N ASN A 81 5.71 8.02 13.60
CA ASN A 81 4.42 8.62 13.27
C ASN A 81 4.60 10.05 12.73
N PHE A 82 5.52 10.84 13.30
CA PHE A 82 5.83 12.18 12.78
C PHE A 82 6.38 12.13 11.34
N LEU A 83 7.33 11.24 11.07
CA LEU A 83 7.86 11.04 9.72
C LEU A 83 6.78 10.59 8.74
N GLN A 84 5.90 9.68 9.16
CA GLN A 84 4.76 9.23 8.37
C GLN A 84 3.81 10.38 8.04
N ILE A 85 3.45 11.22 9.01
CA ILE A 85 2.64 12.43 8.78
C ILE A 85 3.32 13.36 7.77
N ALA A 86 4.62 13.63 7.96
CA ALA A 86 5.37 14.55 7.11
C ALA A 86 5.47 14.04 5.67
N ILE A 87 5.89 12.78 5.46
CA ILE A 87 6.13 12.24 4.13
C ILE A 87 4.81 12.05 3.36
N ASN A 88 3.76 11.52 3.99
CA ASN A 88 2.45 11.42 3.34
C ASN A 88 1.85 12.80 3.05
N GLY A 89 2.03 13.76 3.96
CA GLY A 89 1.61 15.15 3.75
C GLY A 89 2.35 15.83 2.59
N ILE A 90 3.66 15.61 2.47
CA ILE A 90 4.48 16.09 1.34
C ILE A 90 3.98 15.46 0.04
N PHE A 91 3.70 14.15 0.01
CA PHE A 91 3.15 13.49 -1.16
C PHE A 91 1.83 14.13 -1.59
N VAL A 92 0.89 14.36 -0.66
CA VAL A 92 -0.38 15.03 -0.95
C VAL A 92 -0.16 16.44 -1.48
N TYR A 93 0.69 17.24 -0.83
CA TYR A 93 1.01 18.59 -1.27
C TYR A 93 1.58 18.60 -2.70
N LYS A 94 2.48 17.67 -3.00
CA LYS A 94 3.10 17.55 -4.32
C LYS A 94 2.13 17.04 -5.37
N ALA A 95 1.30 16.05 -5.06
CA ALA A 95 0.23 15.62 -5.97
C ALA A 95 -0.74 16.78 -6.26
N LEU A 96 -1.14 17.56 -5.26
CA LEU A 96 -2.01 18.72 -5.48
C LEU A 96 -1.36 19.80 -6.34
N THR A 97 -0.10 20.17 -6.07
CA THR A 97 0.58 21.28 -6.74
C THR A 97 1.18 20.92 -8.10
N LEU A 98 1.58 19.66 -8.31
CA LEU A 98 2.12 19.17 -9.58
C LEU A 98 1.03 18.67 -10.51
N VAL A 99 -0.07 18.13 -9.99
CA VAL A 99 -1.04 17.40 -10.81
C VAL A 99 -2.43 18.03 -10.74
N TRP A 100 -3.05 18.02 -9.57
CA TRP A 100 -4.50 18.22 -9.46
C TRP A 100 -4.95 19.69 -9.54
N LEU A 101 -4.29 20.61 -8.81
CA LEU A 101 -4.66 22.03 -8.81
C LEU A 101 -4.41 22.72 -10.15
N PRO A 102 -3.28 22.48 -10.84
CA PRO A 102 -3.05 23.05 -12.16
C PRO A 102 -3.81 22.31 -13.28
N LYS A 103 -4.60 21.29 -12.92
CA LYS A 103 -5.40 20.47 -13.85
C LYS A 103 -4.57 19.81 -14.95
N ARG A 104 -3.36 19.33 -14.60
CA ARG A 104 -2.48 18.63 -15.56
C ARG A 104 -3.01 17.24 -15.91
N TYR A 105 -3.68 16.58 -14.96
CA TYR A 105 -4.28 15.26 -15.18
C TYR A 105 -5.79 15.32 -15.33
N ASN A 106 -6.30 14.40 -16.15
CA ASN A 106 -7.70 14.12 -16.34
C ASN A 106 -8.20 13.09 -15.32
N PHE A 107 -9.26 13.43 -14.59
CA PHE A 107 -9.87 12.56 -13.57
C PHE A 107 -10.59 11.32 -14.11
N VAL A 108 -10.87 11.25 -15.42
CA VAL A 108 -11.56 10.12 -16.05
C VAL A 108 -10.55 9.10 -16.58
N CYS A 109 -9.57 9.56 -17.33
CA CYS A 109 -8.48 8.72 -17.79
C CYS A 109 -7.23 9.56 -17.98
N GLU A 110 -6.18 9.19 -17.25
CA GLU A 110 -4.86 9.80 -17.40
C GLU A 110 -3.81 8.75 -17.78
N PRO A 111 -3.21 8.84 -18.99
CA PRO A 111 -2.07 7.99 -19.36
C PRO A 111 -0.83 8.34 -18.54
N VAL A 112 0.16 7.46 -18.54
CA VAL A 112 1.46 7.78 -17.94
C VAL A 112 2.28 8.56 -18.95
N ASP A 113 2.76 9.75 -18.57
CA ASP A 113 3.81 10.44 -19.32
C ASP A 113 5.16 9.78 -19.00
N TYR A 114 5.74 9.06 -19.96
CA TYR A 114 7.06 8.41 -19.85
C TYR A 114 8.23 9.28 -20.30
N SER A 115 7.99 10.56 -20.61
CA SER A 115 9.05 11.48 -21.01
C SER A 115 10.01 11.79 -19.86
N ASN A 116 11.17 12.34 -20.22
CA ASN A 116 12.15 12.91 -19.30
C ASN A 116 11.87 14.39 -19.01
N SER A 117 10.62 14.84 -19.12
CA SER A 117 10.27 16.20 -18.72
C SER A 117 10.49 16.37 -17.20
N PRO A 118 10.88 17.57 -16.71
CA PRO A 118 11.11 17.78 -15.29
C PRO A 118 9.91 17.40 -14.41
N ILE A 119 8.69 17.66 -14.89
CA ILE A 119 7.45 17.32 -14.18
C ILE A 119 7.24 15.81 -14.16
N ALA A 120 7.42 15.11 -15.29
CA ALA A 120 7.21 13.66 -15.35
C ALA A 120 8.23 12.91 -14.48
N LEU A 121 9.50 13.35 -14.47
CA LEU A 121 10.54 12.81 -13.59
C LEU A 121 10.22 13.06 -12.11
N GLU A 122 9.75 14.26 -11.76
CA GLU A 122 9.35 14.58 -10.39
C GLU A 122 8.16 13.73 -9.93
N ILE A 123 7.14 13.53 -10.78
CA ILE A 123 6.00 12.65 -10.49
C ILE A 123 6.46 11.20 -10.30
N ALA A 124 7.32 10.68 -11.19
CA ALA A 124 7.84 9.33 -11.08
C ALA A 124 8.63 9.12 -9.76
N TRP A 125 9.43 10.12 -9.38
CA TRP A 125 10.16 10.12 -8.10
C TRP A 125 9.22 10.11 -6.90
N TYR A 126 8.15 10.91 -6.90
CA TYR A 126 7.16 10.89 -5.81
C TYR A 126 6.38 9.57 -5.77
N THR A 127 6.07 8.96 -6.91
CA THR A 127 5.48 7.61 -6.96
C THR A 127 6.41 6.58 -6.33
N TRP A 128 7.71 6.64 -6.61
CA TRP A 128 8.71 5.81 -5.94
C TRP A 128 8.76 6.09 -4.43
N LEU A 129 8.74 7.36 -4.00
CA LEU A 129 8.72 7.71 -2.59
C LEU A 129 7.49 7.13 -1.88
N TYR A 130 6.32 7.19 -2.51
CA TYR A 130 5.10 6.55 -2.01
C TYR A 130 5.28 5.03 -1.84
N PHE A 131 5.91 4.36 -2.79
CA PHE A 131 6.25 2.95 -2.66
C PHE A 131 7.18 2.69 -1.46
N ILE A 132 8.22 3.50 -1.26
CA ILE A 132 9.10 3.38 -0.09
C ILE A 132 8.31 3.57 1.21
N VAL A 133 7.36 4.50 1.26
CA VAL A 133 6.45 4.65 2.41
C VAL A 133 5.66 3.37 2.67
N LYS A 134 5.18 2.66 1.64
CA LYS A 134 4.48 1.37 1.84
C LYS A 134 5.41 0.30 2.42
N VAL A 135 6.70 0.32 2.08
CA VAL A 135 7.71 -0.54 2.72
C VAL A 135 7.89 -0.14 4.19
N LEU A 136 7.95 1.16 4.49
CA LEU A 136 8.04 1.66 5.87
C LEU A 136 6.79 1.34 6.70
N ASP A 137 5.61 1.31 6.09
CA ASP A 137 4.36 0.94 6.75
C ASP A 137 4.40 -0.49 7.35
N LEU A 138 5.30 -1.37 6.89
CA LEU A 138 5.52 -2.69 7.50
C LEU A 138 5.97 -2.61 8.98
N PHE A 139 6.59 -1.50 9.37
CA PHE A 139 7.00 -1.30 10.77
C PHE A 139 5.81 -1.15 11.73
N ASP A 140 4.61 -0.79 11.26
CA ASP A 140 3.41 -0.75 12.09
C ASP A 140 3.19 -2.09 12.79
N THR A 141 3.23 -3.18 12.03
CA THR A 141 3.03 -4.53 12.56
C THR A 141 4.22 -4.97 13.41
N VAL A 142 5.44 -4.56 13.08
CA VAL A 142 6.63 -4.80 13.91
C VAL A 142 6.44 -4.17 15.29
N PHE A 143 5.99 -2.92 15.36
CA PHE A 143 5.68 -2.26 16.64
C PHE A 143 4.56 -2.96 17.40
N MET A 144 3.52 -3.44 16.73
CA MET A 144 2.45 -4.22 17.38
C MET A 144 3.01 -5.49 18.05
N VAL A 145 3.88 -6.23 17.36
CA VAL A 145 4.50 -7.45 17.88
C VAL A 145 5.42 -7.13 19.08
N LEU A 146 6.31 -6.14 18.95
CA LEU A 146 7.24 -5.74 20.01
C LEU A 146 6.54 -5.20 21.27
N ARG A 147 5.34 -4.64 21.11
CA ARG A 147 4.49 -4.16 22.22
C ARG A 147 3.49 -5.20 22.74
N LYS A 148 3.56 -6.45 22.24
CA LYS A 148 2.62 -7.54 22.55
C LYS A 148 1.16 -7.15 22.31
N LYS A 149 0.87 -6.34 21.29
CA LYS A 149 -0.48 -5.97 20.84
C LYS A 149 -0.96 -6.92 19.74
N ASN A 150 -0.90 -8.22 20.02
CA ASN A 150 -1.21 -9.28 19.05
C ASN A 150 -2.66 -9.21 18.52
N ASN A 151 -3.58 -8.63 19.28
CA ASN A 151 -4.95 -8.36 18.83
C ASN A 151 -5.04 -7.34 17.67
N GLN A 152 -3.99 -6.56 17.43
CA GLN A 152 -3.90 -5.62 16.31
C GLN A 152 -3.27 -6.29 15.06
N VAL A 153 -2.50 -7.37 15.23
CA VAL A 153 -1.88 -8.14 14.14
C VAL A 153 -2.91 -9.06 13.48
N THR A 154 -3.84 -8.45 12.75
CA THR A 154 -4.96 -9.13 12.10
C THR A 154 -4.60 -9.60 10.68
N PHE A 155 -5.42 -10.49 10.12
CA PHE A 155 -5.33 -10.85 8.69
C PHE A 155 -5.45 -9.62 7.80
N LEU A 156 -6.45 -8.76 8.04
CA LEU A 156 -6.65 -7.48 7.36
C LEU A 156 -5.34 -6.70 7.26
N HIS A 157 -4.70 -6.46 8.40
CA HIS A 157 -3.51 -5.62 8.48
C HIS A 157 -2.34 -6.25 7.71
N LYS A 158 -2.02 -7.53 7.97
CA LYS A 158 -0.92 -8.21 7.26
C LYS A 158 -1.15 -8.30 5.75
N TYR A 159 -2.36 -8.67 5.34
CA TYR A 159 -2.75 -8.79 3.94
C TYR A 159 -2.64 -7.45 3.22
N HIS A 160 -3.17 -6.38 3.83
CA HIS A 160 -3.09 -5.04 3.28
C HIS A 160 -1.65 -4.57 3.13
N HIS A 161 -0.83 -4.62 4.17
CA HIS A 161 0.54 -4.09 4.10
C HIS A 161 1.42 -4.85 3.10
N ILE A 162 1.30 -6.18 3.02
CA ILE A 162 2.00 -6.97 1.98
C ILE A 162 1.50 -6.58 0.58
N GLY A 163 0.18 -6.53 0.41
CA GLY A 163 -0.44 -6.17 -0.87
C GLY A 163 -0.05 -4.78 -1.35
N MET A 164 0.00 -3.78 -0.47
CA MET A 164 0.39 -2.41 -0.80
C MET A 164 1.87 -2.30 -1.20
N VAL A 165 2.77 -3.09 -0.59
CA VAL A 165 4.18 -3.14 -1.01
C VAL A 165 4.30 -3.71 -2.43
N ILE A 166 3.60 -4.81 -2.72
CA ILE A 166 3.59 -5.42 -4.06
C ILE A 166 2.99 -4.46 -5.08
N ALA A 167 1.82 -3.89 -4.79
CA ALA A 167 1.13 -2.95 -5.64
C ALA A 167 1.96 -1.68 -5.89
N GLY A 168 2.60 -1.15 -4.85
CA GLY A 168 3.48 0.02 -4.95
C GLY A 168 4.72 -0.26 -5.80
N TRP A 169 5.33 -1.45 -5.68
CA TRP A 169 6.47 -1.84 -6.51
C TRP A 169 6.08 -1.98 -7.98
N VAL A 170 4.99 -2.71 -8.27
CA VAL A 170 4.46 -2.86 -9.64
C VAL A 170 4.05 -1.51 -10.22
N GLY A 171 3.35 -0.69 -9.44
CA GLY A 171 2.92 0.65 -9.85
C GLY A 171 4.10 1.55 -10.20
N THR A 172 5.14 1.55 -9.37
CA THR A 172 6.36 2.33 -9.62
C THR A 172 7.14 1.78 -10.81
N LYS A 173 7.33 0.45 -10.89
CA LYS A 173 8.17 -0.17 -11.90
C LYS A 173 7.62 -0.01 -13.32
N TYR A 174 6.30 -0.01 -13.48
CA TYR A 174 5.67 -0.05 -14.81
C TYR A 174 4.85 1.19 -15.14
N VAL A 175 4.27 1.87 -14.16
CA VAL A 175 3.30 2.96 -14.39
C VAL A 175 3.50 4.11 -13.40
N ALA A 176 4.74 4.61 -13.30
CA ALA A 176 5.12 5.70 -12.38
C ALA A 176 4.47 7.05 -12.77
N GLY A 177 3.17 7.20 -12.53
CA GLY A 177 2.40 8.37 -12.92
C GLY A 177 0.98 8.04 -13.38
N GLY A 178 0.39 8.97 -14.13
CA GLY A 178 -0.95 8.84 -14.71
C GLY A 178 -2.05 8.53 -13.69
N HIS A 179 -3.01 7.69 -14.11
CA HIS A 179 -4.21 7.32 -13.35
C HIS A 179 -3.93 6.78 -11.93
N SER A 180 -2.78 6.15 -11.74
CA SER A 180 -2.37 5.57 -10.45
C SER A 180 -2.12 6.61 -9.35
N VAL A 181 -1.75 7.84 -9.73
CA VAL A 181 -1.42 8.94 -8.78
C VAL A 181 -2.63 9.30 -7.92
N PHE A 182 -3.85 9.14 -8.44
CA PHE A 182 -5.06 9.42 -7.66
C PHE A 182 -5.19 8.48 -6.46
N PHE A 183 -4.95 7.18 -6.66
CA PHE A 183 -4.97 6.18 -5.59
C PHE A 183 -3.95 6.53 -4.51
N GLY A 184 -2.72 6.86 -4.91
CA GLY A 184 -1.67 7.29 -3.99
C GLY A 184 -2.03 8.59 -3.25
N THR A 185 -2.66 9.55 -3.94
CA THR A 185 -3.05 10.85 -3.35
C THR A 185 -4.08 10.67 -2.26
N VAL A 186 -5.17 9.95 -2.54
CA VAL A 186 -6.23 9.70 -1.56
C VAL A 186 -5.70 8.84 -0.41
N ASN A 187 -4.93 7.78 -0.69
CA ASN A 187 -4.32 6.94 0.35
C ASN A 187 -3.42 7.76 1.28
N SER A 188 -2.53 8.59 0.73
CA SER A 188 -1.61 9.43 1.50
C SER A 188 -2.35 10.47 2.33
N LEU A 189 -3.45 11.04 1.83
CA LEU A 189 -4.29 11.96 2.59
C LEU A 189 -4.89 11.26 3.82
N VAL A 190 -5.49 10.09 3.62
CA VAL A 190 -6.07 9.31 4.73
C VAL A 190 -4.98 8.82 5.69
N HIS A 191 -3.81 8.41 5.19
CA HIS A 191 -2.67 8.03 6.03
C HIS A 191 -2.18 9.22 6.86
N THR A 192 -2.11 10.42 6.30
CA THR A 192 -1.75 11.64 7.05
C THR A 192 -2.71 11.83 8.23
N ILE A 193 -4.02 11.72 8.00
CA ILE A 193 -5.04 11.83 9.06
C ILE A 193 -4.92 10.69 10.08
N MET A 194 -4.73 9.45 9.62
CA MET A 194 -4.61 8.26 10.47
C MET A 194 -3.38 8.34 11.38
N TYR A 195 -2.21 8.71 10.85
CA TYR A 195 -1.00 8.85 11.64
C TYR A 195 -1.04 10.05 12.58
N CYS A 196 -1.71 11.15 12.21
CA CYS A 196 -2.04 12.23 13.16
C CYS A 196 -2.84 11.68 14.35
N TYR A 197 -3.86 10.86 14.09
CA TYR A 197 -4.61 10.20 15.16
C TYR A 197 -3.71 9.28 16.02
N TYR A 198 -2.86 8.46 15.42
CA TYR A 198 -1.92 7.61 16.17
C TYR A 198 -0.92 8.42 17.00
N GLN A 199 -0.44 9.53 16.47
CA GLN A 199 0.46 10.45 17.16
C GLN A 199 -0.21 11.08 18.39
N VAL A 200 -1.45 11.56 18.24
CA VAL A 200 -2.24 12.11 19.34
C VAL A 200 -2.51 11.04 20.40
N MET A 201 -2.92 9.84 20.00
CA MET A 201 -3.17 8.72 20.93
C MET A 201 -1.90 8.23 21.63
N LEU A 202 -0.72 8.45 21.05
CA LEU A 202 0.56 8.13 21.66
C LEU A 202 0.94 9.16 22.73
N VAL A 203 0.81 10.46 22.42
CA VAL A 203 1.23 11.58 23.30
C VAL A 203 0.20 11.88 24.39
N ARG A 204 -1.09 11.68 24.11
CA ARG A 204 -2.21 11.94 25.02
C ARG A 204 -3.02 10.65 25.24
N PRO A 205 -2.51 9.68 26.01
CA PRO A 205 -3.22 8.44 26.28
C PRO A 205 -4.59 8.65 26.93
N GLU A 206 -4.78 9.74 27.66
CA GLU A 206 -6.07 10.15 28.24
C GLU A 206 -7.20 10.19 27.22
N TYR A 207 -6.94 10.64 25.99
CA TYR A 207 -7.93 10.70 24.91
C TYR A 207 -8.30 9.33 24.34
N LYS A 208 -7.63 8.24 24.72
CA LYS A 208 -8.06 6.88 24.34
C LYS A 208 -9.44 6.53 24.90
N LYS A 209 -9.89 7.22 25.94
CA LYS A 209 -11.23 7.07 26.51
C LYS A 209 -12.30 7.74 25.61
N ASP A 210 -11.93 8.79 24.89
CA ASP A 210 -12.79 9.53 23.96
C ASP A 210 -12.74 8.89 22.55
N ILE A 211 -13.31 7.69 22.45
CA ILE A 211 -13.22 6.79 21.28
C ILE A 211 -13.93 7.34 20.03
N TRP A 212 -14.66 8.45 20.12
CA TRP A 212 -15.53 8.91 19.02
C TRP A 212 -14.77 9.22 17.72
N TRP A 213 -13.52 9.71 17.80
CA TRP A 213 -12.70 10.03 16.63
C TRP A 213 -12.29 8.77 15.87
N LYS A 214 -12.03 7.67 16.59
CA LYS A 214 -11.57 6.40 16.00
C LYS A 214 -12.55 5.85 14.97
N LYS A 215 -13.85 6.03 15.23
CA LYS A 215 -14.92 5.60 14.31
C LYS A 215 -14.83 6.37 12.98
N HIS A 216 -14.67 7.68 13.05
CA HIS A 216 -14.57 8.55 11.88
C HIS A 216 -13.33 8.29 11.03
N ILE A 217 -12.21 7.89 11.65
CA ILE A 217 -11.03 7.44 10.89
C ILE A 217 -11.38 6.23 10.00
N THR A 218 -12.09 5.24 10.55
CA THR A 218 -12.53 4.07 9.78
C THR A 218 -13.57 4.43 8.71
N GLU A 219 -14.46 5.39 8.98
CA GLU A 219 -15.43 5.88 7.99
C GLU A 219 -14.74 6.57 6.81
N ILE A 220 -13.73 7.39 7.06
CA ILE A 220 -12.92 8.03 6.02
C ILE A 220 -12.18 6.98 5.17
N GLN A 221 -11.64 5.93 5.79
CA GLN A 221 -11.01 4.81 5.07
C GLN A 221 -12.01 4.09 4.16
N LEU A 222 -13.24 3.86 4.62
CA LEU A 222 -14.31 3.28 3.79
C LEU A 222 -14.69 4.18 2.62
N ILE A 223 -14.80 5.49 2.85
CA ILE A 223 -15.08 6.48 1.79
C ILE A 223 -13.95 6.50 0.77
N GLN A 224 -12.68 6.43 1.21
CA GLN A 224 -11.54 6.33 0.31
C GLN A 224 -11.72 5.19 -0.69
N PHE A 225 -11.99 3.97 -0.22
CA PHE A 225 -12.14 2.81 -1.10
C PHE A 225 -13.25 2.99 -2.13
N VAL A 226 -14.38 3.61 -1.74
CA VAL A 226 -15.45 3.92 -2.69
C VAL A 226 -14.97 4.90 -3.76
N VAL A 227 -14.31 5.98 -3.35
CA VAL A 227 -13.83 7.04 -4.26
C VAL A 227 -12.74 6.50 -5.20
N THR A 228 -11.78 5.71 -4.70
CA THR A 228 -10.71 5.11 -5.51
C THR A 228 -11.25 4.05 -6.46
N THR A 229 -12.20 3.23 -6.03
CA THR A 229 -12.89 2.27 -6.90
C THR A 229 -13.66 2.99 -8.02
N MET A 230 -14.42 4.05 -7.71
CA MET A 230 -15.14 4.83 -8.72
C MET A 230 -14.18 5.45 -9.74
N HIS A 231 -13.08 6.05 -9.29
CA HIS A 231 -12.04 6.60 -10.17
C HIS A 231 -11.39 5.51 -11.03
N GLY A 232 -11.10 4.33 -10.45
CA GLY A 232 -10.60 3.17 -11.20
C GLY A 232 -11.56 2.74 -12.30
N CYS A 233 -12.85 2.61 -11.99
CA CYS A 233 -13.89 2.26 -12.95
C CYS A 233 -14.01 3.29 -14.08
N ALA A 234 -13.89 4.58 -13.78
CA ALA A 234 -13.90 5.64 -14.81
C ALA A 234 -12.80 5.42 -15.87
N GLY A 235 -11.59 5.06 -15.44
CA GLY A 235 -10.49 4.74 -16.35
C GLY A 235 -10.69 3.41 -17.09
N LEU A 236 -11.16 2.37 -16.38
CA LEU A 236 -11.36 1.04 -16.95
C LEU A 236 -12.41 1.02 -18.07
N PHE A 237 -13.54 1.70 -17.85
CA PHE A 237 -14.68 1.72 -18.78
C PHE A 237 -14.61 2.86 -19.81
N SER A 238 -13.61 3.76 -19.72
CA SER A 238 -13.37 4.76 -20.75
C SER A 238 -12.92 4.08 -22.06
N THR A 239 -13.57 4.43 -23.18
CA THR A 239 -13.34 3.78 -24.48
C THR A 239 -11.90 3.94 -24.97
N ASN A 240 -11.37 5.15 -24.91
CA ASN A 240 -10.05 5.52 -25.44
C ASN A 240 -9.05 5.87 -24.32
N CYS A 241 -8.95 5.01 -23.29
CA CYS A 241 -8.02 5.27 -22.20
C CYS A 241 -6.61 4.73 -22.49
N GLY A 242 -5.61 5.62 -22.48
CA GLY A 242 -4.20 5.28 -22.67
C GLY A 242 -3.51 4.70 -21.43
N PHE A 243 -4.20 4.65 -20.28
CA PHE A 243 -3.69 3.97 -19.10
C PHE A 243 -3.86 2.44 -19.23
N PRO A 244 -2.91 1.61 -18.78
CA PRO A 244 -2.99 0.16 -18.91
C PRO A 244 -4.20 -0.44 -18.17
N LYS A 245 -5.27 -0.76 -18.91
CA LYS A 245 -6.55 -1.23 -18.34
C LYS A 245 -6.43 -2.54 -17.55
N TYR A 246 -5.51 -3.43 -17.92
CA TYR A 246 -5.31 -4.68 -17.19
C TYR A 246 -4.81 -4.44 -15.75
N LEU A 247 -4.06 -3.37 -15.49
CA LEU A 247 -3.68 -2.98 -14.12
C LEU A 247 -4.89 -2.49 -13.33
N LEU A 248 -5.78 -1.70 -13.95
CA LEU A 248 -7.03 -1.28 -13.30
C LEU A 248 -7.93 -2.48 -13.00
N ALA A 249 -8.06 -3.42 -13.95
CA ALA A 249 -8.81 -4.66 -13.77
C ALA A 249 -8.24 -5.55 -12.63
N PHE A 250 -6.96 -5.41 -12.31
CA PHE A 250 -6.34 -6.08 -11.17
C PHE A 250 -6.52 -5.32 -9.84
N PHE A 251 -6.30 -3.99 -9.83
CA PHE A 251 -6.35 -3.18 -8.61
C PHE A 251 -7.77 -2.89 -8.11
N ILE A 252 -8.77 -2.78 -9.00
CA ILE A 252 -10.16 -2.50 -8.59
C ILE A 252 -10.73 -3.64 -7.73
N PRO A 253 -10.65 -4.93 -8.12
CA PRO A 253 -11.09 -6.03 -7.26
C PRO A 253 -10.38 -6.05 -5.89
N GLN A 254 -9.09 -5.71 -5.87
CA GLN A 254 -8.32 -5.61 -4.64
C GLN A 254 -8.85 -4.51 -3.71
N ASP A 255 -9.17 -3.34 -4.26
CA ASP A 255 -9.73 -2.19 -3.54
C ASP A 255 -11.11 -2.53 -2.95
N VAL A 256 -11.96 -3.19 -3.75
CA VAL A 256 -13.27 -3.69 -3.32
C VAL A 256 -13.15 -4.75 -2.22
N PHE A 257 -12.19 -5.67 -2.34
CA PHE A 257 -11.93 -6.65 -1.29
C PHE A 257 -11.51 -5.98 0.02
N MET A 258 -10.63 -4.98 -0.05
CA MET A 258 -10.23 -4.18 1.11
C MET A 258 -11.42 -3.43 1.75
N PHE A 259 -12.32 -2.86 0.94
CA PHE A 259 -13.55 -2.25 1.44
C PHE A 259 -14.36 -3.24 2.29
N PHE A 260 -14.57 -4.47 1.81
CA PHE A 260 -15.34 -5.47 2.56
C PHE A 260 -14.67 -5.89 3.87
N LEU A 261 -13.34 -6.03 3.88
CA LEU A 261 -12.62 -6.34 5.12
C LEU A 261 -12.72 -5.19 6.14
N PHE A 262 -12.62 -3.93 5.70
CA PHE A 262 -12.82 -2.76 6.57
C PHE A 262 -14.27 -2.63 7.05
N LEU A 263 -15.24 -2.96 6.20
CA LEU A 263 -16.65 -2.96 6.56
C LEU A 263 -16.97 -4.02 7.60
N ASP A 264 -16.40 -5.22 7.46
CA ASP A 264 -16.49 -6.29 8.47
C ASP A 264 -15.87 -5.85 9.80
N PHE A 265 -14.66 -5.28 9.76
CA PHE A 265 -14.00 -4.70 10.93
C PHE A 265 -14.86 -3.62 11.61
N TYR A 266 -15.44 -2.70 10.82
CA TYR A 266 -16.30 -1.63 11.32
C TYR A 266 -17.55 -2.19 12.01
N ARG A 267 -18.24 -3.15 11.37
CA ARG A 267 -19.44 -3.79 11.92
C ARG A 267 -19.13 -4.50 13.23
N LYS A 268 -18.07 -5.32 13.26
CA LYS A 268 -17.66 -6.07 14.46
C LYS A 268 -17.24 -5.15 15.61
N THR A 269 -16.53 -4.06 15.31
CA THR A 269 -15.99 -3.16 16.35
C THR A 269 -17.05 -2.22 16.92
N TYR A 270 -17.92 -1.64 16.08
CA TYR A 270 -18.79 -0.54 16.49
C TYR A 270 -20.27 -0.91 16.62
N ARG A 271 -20.80 -1.86 15.83
CA ARG A 271 -22.22 -2.30 16.00
C ARG A 271 -22.38 -3.27 17.17
N SER A 272 -21.40 -4.13 17.42
CA SER A 272 -21.42 -5.05 18.58
C SER A 272 -21.32 -4.29 19.92
N LYS A 273 -20.58 -3.18 19.97
CA LYS A 273 -20.53 -2.32 21.17
C LYS A 273 -21.87 -1.66 21.49
N LYS A 274 -22.56 -1.13 20.48
CA LYS A 274 -23.86 -0.47 20.66
C LYS A 274 -24.92 -1.42 21.21
N SER A 275 -24.95 -2.68 20.75
CA SER A 275 -25.84 -3.71 21.31
C SER A 275 -25.55 -4.01 22.78
N LYS A 276 -24.27 -4.14 23.17
CA LYS A 276 -23.87 -4.41 24.56
C LYS A 276 -24.07 -3.23 25.51
N GLU A 277 -24.08 -2.01 25.02
CA GLU A 277 -24.41 -0.82 25.80
C GLU A 277 -25.93 -0.67 25.99
N GLN A 278 -26.74 -1.08 25.00
CA GLN A 278 -28.19 -1.12 25.11
C GLN A 278 -28.68 -2.22 26.06
N ASP A 279 -28.12 -3.43 26.00
CA ASP A 279 -28.47 -4.53 26.92
C ASP A 279 -28.06 -4.27 28.39
N LYS A 280 -27.16 -3.31 28.64
CA LYS A 280 -26.79 -2.87 30.00
C LYS A 280 -27.69 -1.76 30.55
N GLN A 281 -28.51 -1.16 29.69
CA GLN A 281 -29.44 -0.08 30.04
C GLN A 281 -30.90 -0.55 30.11
N SER A 282 -31.19 -1.79 29.69
CA SER A 282 -32.46 -2.51 29.89
C SER A 282 -32.41 -3.40 31.12
#